data_AF-A0A847BH29-F1
#
_entry.id   AF-A0A847BH29-F1
#
_cell.length_a   1.000
_cell.length_b   1.000
_cell.length_c   1.000
_cell.angle_alpha   90.00
_cell.angle_beta   90.00
_cell.angle_gamma   90.00
#
_symmetry.space_group_name_H-M   'P 1'
#
loop_
_entity.id
_entity.type
_entity.pdbx_description
1 polymer ?
#
loop_
_entity_poly.entity_id
_entity_poly.type
_entity_poly.pdbx_seq_one_letter_code
_entity_poly.pdbx_strand_id
1 'polypeptide(L)' 'SGGFGPNVGKPVAMGYVDVEHAVLDTTVYAEVRGKRLPMTISKMPFVAPGYHRG' A
#
# COMPACT_ATOMS: atom_id res chain seq x y z
N SER A 1 0.64 -9.07 -1.51
CA SER A 1 1.55 -9.25 -0.35
C SER A 1 1.32 -8.13 0.65
N GLY A 2 1.63 -8.30 1.94
CA GLY A 2 1.46 -7.21 2.92
C GLY A 2 2.03 -7.51 4.30
N GLY A 3 2.23 -6.46 5.10
CA GLY A 3 2.79 -6.53 6.45
C GLY A 3 2.86 -5.16 7.13
N PHE A 4 3.30 -5.12 8.40
CA PHE A 4 3.57 -3.86 9.09
C PHE A 4 4.91 -3.29 8.63
N GLY A 5 4.95 -2.05 8.15
CA GLY A 5 6.17 -1.37 7.74
C GLY A 5 6.71 -0.50 8.88
N PRO A 6 7.77 -0.89 9.62
CA PRO A 6 8.20 -0.17 10.81
C PRO A 6 8.67 1.27 10.51
N ASN A 7 9.37 1.48 9.40
CA ASN A 7 9.80 2.82 8.96
C ASN A 7 8.65 3.73 8.54
N VAL A 8 7.55 3.15 8.04
CA VAL A 8 6.32 3.89 7.67
C VAL A 8 5.43 4.09 8.90
N GLY A 9 5.63 3.29 9.96
CA GLY A 9 4.81 3.28 11.17
C GLY A 9 3.38 2.75 10.97
N LYS A 10 3.11 2.10 9.83
CA LYS A 10 1.75 1.69 9.42
C LYS A 10 1.77 0.35 8.67
N PRO A 11 0.63 -0.38 8.63
CA PRO A 11 0.44 -1.49 7.69
C PRO A 11 0.59 -1.03 6.24
N VAL A 12 1.32 -1.80 5.44
CA VAL A 12 1.48 -1.59 4.00
C VAL A 12 1.21 -2.89 3.25
N ALA A 13 0.67 -2.78 2.04
CA ALA A 13 0.42 -3.93 1.19
C ALA A 13 0.52 -3.54 -0.29
N MET A 14 0.77 -4.54 -1.12
CA MET A 14 0.72 -4.45 -2.57
C MET A 14 -0.30 -5.45 -3.10
N GLY A 15 -1.11 -5.01 -4.04
CA GLY A 15 -2.14 -5.78 -4.70
C GLY A 15 -2.50 -5.18 -6.05
N TYR A 16 -3.24 -5.94 -6.84
CA TYR A 16 -3.80 -5.47 -8.10
C TYR A 16 -5.20 -4.91 -7.87
N VAL A 17 -5.55 -3.92 -8.68
CA VAL A 17 -6.88 -3.30 -8.73
C VAL A 17 -7.24 -3.06 -10.19
N ASP A 18 -8.54 -2.93 -10.47
CA ASP A 18 -8.99 -2.47 -11.78
C ASP A 18 -8.47 -1.05 -12.05
N VAL A 19 -8.27 -0.71 -13.32
CA VAL A 19 -7.65 0.56 -13.75
C VAL A 19 -8.41 1.77 -13.20
N GLU A 20 -9.74 1.67 -13.12
CA GLU A 20 -10.65 2.68 -12.59
C GLU A 20 -10.38 3.01 -11.10
N HIS A 21 -9.73 2.10 -10.38
CA HIS A 21 -9.38 2.23 -8.98
C HIS A 21 -7.89 2.51 -8.73
N ALA A 22 -7.06 2.63 -9.78
CA ALA A 22 -5.61 2.79 -9.66
C ALA A 22 -5.15 4.22 -9.35
N VAL A 23 -6.06 5.20 -9.34
CA VAL A 23 -5.75 6.61 -9.06
C VAL A 23 -5.26 6.76 -7.61
N LEU A 24 -4.21 7.56 -7.40
CA LEU A 24 -3.69 7.86 -6.08
C LEU A 24 -4.77 8.44 -5.17
N ASP A 25 -4.63 8.18 -3.86
CA ASP A 25 -5.54 8.61 -2.80
C ASP A 25 -6.96 8.01 -2.88
N THR A 26 -7.23 7.15 -3.87
CA THR A 26 -8.47 6.37 -3.96
C THR A 26 -8.60 5.42 -2.76
N THR A 27 -9.79 5.39 -2.15
CA THR A 27 -10.10 4.41 -1.11
C THR A 27 -10.55 3.09 -1.75
N VAL A 28 -9.88 2.02 -1.37
CA VAL A 28 -10.25 0.63 -1.68
C VAL A 28 -10.48 -0.13 -0.37
N TYR A 29 -11.02 -1.34 -0.44
CA TYR A 29 -11.24 -2.16 0.75
C TYR A 29 -10.63 -3.54 0.58
N ALA A 30 -9.80 -3.94 1.53
CA ALA A 30 -9.35 -5.32 1.66
C ALA A 30 -10.30 -6.11 2.56
N GLU A 31 -10.57 -7.35 2.20
CA GLU A 31 -11.23 -8.29 3.08
C GLU A 31 -10.19 -9.03 3.93
N VAL A 32 -10.26 -8.87 5.25
CA VAL A 32 -9.37 -9.50 6.21
C VAL A 32 -10.21 -10.22 7.25
N ARG A 33 -10.21 -11.56 7.20
CA ARG A 33 -10.96 -12.42 8.13
C ARG A 33 -12.45 -12.03 8.20
N GLY A 34 -13.08 -11.81 7.05
CA GLY A 34 -14.50 -11.42 6.95
C GLY A 34 -14.80 -9.96 7.29
N LYS A 35 -13.79 -9.12 7.51
CA LYS A 35 -13.97 -7.67 7.73
C LYS A 35 -13.43 -6.88 6.55
N ARG A 36 -14.20 -5.91 6.07
CA ARG A 36 -13.72 -4.93 5.09
C ARG A 36 -12.94 -3.83 5.80
N LEU A 37 -11.64 -3.75 5.55
CA LEU A 37 -10.77 -2.73 6.08
C LEU A 37 -10.45 -1.71 4.97
N PRO A 38 -10.64 -0.39 5.22
CA PRO A 38 -10.32 0.62 4.24
C PRO A 38 -8.80 0.70 4.03
N MET A 39 -8.40 0.95 2.79
CA MET A 39 -7.02 1.15 2.36
C MET A 39 -6.98 2.30 1.37
N THR A 40 -5.86 3.01 1.31
CA THR A 40 -5.66 4.12 0.37
C THR A 40 -4.60 3.75 -0.66
N ILE A 41 -4.92 3.91 -1.94
CA ILE A 41 -3.95 3.78 -3.03
C ILE A 41 -2.85 4.83 -2.82
N SER A 42 -1.63 4.36 -2.62
CA SER A 42 -0.49 5.20 -2.23
C SER A 42 0.64 5.05 -3.22
N LYS A 43 1.42 6.11 -3.40
CA LYS A 43 2.61 6.07 -4.26
C LYS A 43 3.67 5.13 -3.68
N MET A 44 4.33 4.38 -4.55
CA MET A 44 5.51 3.59 -4.21
C MET A 44 6.81 4.31 -4.64
N PRO A 45 7.94 4.03 -3.98
CA PRO A 45 8.09 3.15 -2.80
C PRO A 45 7.59 3.82 -1.51
N PHE A 46 7.17 3.03 -0.53
CA PHE A 46 6.70 3.54 0.77
C PHE A 46 7.80 4.18 1.63
N VAL A 47 9.06 3.84 1.35
CA VAL A 47 10.25 4.39 1.99
C VAL A 47 11.26 4.72 0.88
N ALA A 48 11.93 5.85 0.98
CA ALA A 48 12.96 6.25 0.02
C ALA A 48 14.09 5.19 -0.02
N PRO A 49 14.47 4.69 -1.21
CA PRO A 49 15.59 3.74 -1.30
C PRO A 49 16.94 4.43 -1.04
N GLY A 50 17.74 3.87 -0.14
CA GLY A 50 19.06 4.38 0.23
C GLY A 50 20.22 3.84 -0.62
N TYR A 51 20.01 3.64 -1.92
CA TYR A 51 21.02 3.02 -2.78
C TYR A 51 22.29 3.89 -2.90
N HIS A 52 23.46 3.29 -2.65
CA HIS A 52 24.75 3.89 -2.99
C HIS A 52 25.02 3.76 -4.49
N ARG A 53 25.53 4.82 -5.13
CA ARG A 53 25.80 4.87 -6.58
C ARG A 53 27.18 5.49 -6.84
N GLY A 54 28.22 4.75 -6.48
CA GLY A 54 29.62 5.14 -6.72
C GLY A 54 30.29 5.78 -5.53
#